data_AF-A0A967HEV1-F1
#
_entry.id   AF-A0A967HEV1-F1
#
_cell.length_a   1.000
_cell.length_b   1.000
_cell.length_c   1.000
_cell.angle_alpha   90.00
_cell.angle_beta   90.00
_cell.angle_gamma   90.00
#
_symmetry.space_group_name_H-M   'P 1'
#
loop_
_entity.id
_entity.type
_entity.pdbx_description
1 polymer ?
#
loop_
_entity_poly.entity_id
_entity_poly.type
_entity_poly.pdbx_seq_one_letter_code
_entity_poly.pdbx_strand_id
1 'polypeptide(L)'
;MLLPAMKEVGDKFGAGELILPFVLQSAEVMKKAVARMETYLEKVEGQSKGTVVLATVFGDVHDIGKNLVHTILENNGYTVHDLGKQVPVNDIIAKAEEVDADVIGLSALLVSTSKQMPACVQELHQRGLAFPVMCGGAAINPSFVRSAAFVDDEQDELYAPGVWYCKDAFEGLAVVEALVGDERAAFTAERHARIRERTARRAELEAGARASRPAPRPGPDPADVPEPSFLGVKVLDRIPLRELYPLIDLNTLYRLHWGAKNAKGEA
;
A
#
# COMPACT_ATOMS: atom_id res chain seq x y z
N MET A 1 -5.48 -28.57 -4.79
CA MET A 1 -6.10 -28.09 -6.05
C MET A 1 -6.47 -26.62 -6.03
N LEU A 2 -7.11 -26.10 -4.96
CA LEU A 2 -7.52 -24.67 -4.90
C LEU A 2 -6.34 -23.68 -4.85
N LEU A 3 -5.32 -23.96 -4.03
CA LEU A 3 -4.13 -23.10 -3.90
C LEU A 3 -3.35 -22.94 -5.23
N PRO A 4 -3.02 -24.02 -5.97
CA PRO A 4 -2.41 -23.87 -7.30
C PRO A 4 -3.27 -23.08 -8.30
N ALA A 5 -4.59 -23.24 -8.26
CA ALA A 5 -5.50 -22.50 -9.15
C ALA A 5 -5.49 -21.00 -8.84
N MET A 6 -5.43 -20.61 -7.55
CA MET A 6 -5.30 -19.21 -7.18
C MET A 6 -3.96 -18.59 -7.57
N LYS A 7 -2.87 -19.37 -7.49
CA LYS A 7 -1.57 -18.93 -7.97
C LYS A 7 -1.64 -18.60 -9.47
N GLU A 8 -2.23 -19.48 -10.28
CA GLU A 8 -2.42 -19.25 -11.71
C GLU A 8 -3.28 -18.00 -12.00
N VAL A 9 -4.35 -17.78 -11.23
CA VAL A 9 -5.17 -16.55 -11.33
C VAL A 9 -4.33 -15.31 -11.00
N GLY A 10 -3.48 -15.39 -9.98
CA GLY A 10 -2.55 -14.32 -9.61
C GLY A 10 -1.54 -14.02 -10.71
N ASP A 11 -0.90 -15.06 -11.26
CA ASP A 11 0.07 -14.95 -12.35
C ASP A 11 -0.57 -14.30 -13.60
N LYS A 12 -1.78 -14.74 -13.97
CA LYS A 12 -2.54 -14.19 -15.10
C LYS A 12 -2.98 -12.74 -14.87
N PHE A 13 -3.35 -12.37 -13.65
CA PHE A 13 -3.64 -10.98 -13.32
C PHE A 13 -2.36 -10.11 -13.38
N GLY A 14 -1.24 -10.61 -12.87
CA GLY A 14 0.06 -9.94 -12.94
C GLY A 14 0.55 -9.73 -14.38
N ALA A 15 0.29 -10.70 -15.27
CA ALA A 15 0.50 -10.57 -16.72
C ALA A 15 -0.54 -9.66 -17.41
N GLY A 16 -1.61 -9.29 -16.70
CA GLY A 16 -2.72 -8.50 -17.20
C GLY A 16 -3.62 -9.25 -18.19
N GLU A 17 -3.58 -10.57 -18.18
CA GLU A 17 -4.50 -11.44 -18.93
C GLU A 17 -5.88 -11.51 -18.25
N LEU A 18 -5.93 -11.27 -16.94
CA LEU A 18 -7.16 -11.14 -16.15
C LEU A 18 -7.33 -9.72 -15.61
N ILE A 19 -8.59 -9.27 -15.53
CA ILE A 19 -8.99 -8.02 -14.88
C ILE A 19 -9.52 -8.28 -13.47
N LEU A 20 -9.48 -7.25 -12.62
CA LEU A 20 -9.86 -7.34 -11.20
C LEU A 20 -11.22 -8.03 -10.93
N PRO A 21 -12.30 -7.80 -11.73
CA PRO A 21 -13.57 -8.51 -11.55
C PRO A 21 -13.43 -10.04 -11.57
N PHE A 22 -12.61 -10.60 -12.46
CA PHE A 22 -12.43 -12.06 -12.55
C PHE A 22 -11.60 -12.62 -11.39
N VAL A 23 -10.66 -11.83 -10.86
CA VAL A 23 -9.88 -12.20 -9.67
C VAL A 23 -10.79 -12.28 -8.46
N LEU A 24 -11.66 -11.28 -8.27
CA LEU A 24 -12.64 -11.27 -7.18
C LEU A 24 -13.64 -12.42 -7.30
N GLN A 25 -14.11 -12.71 -8.50
CA GLN A 25 -15.01 -13.85 -8.73
C GLN A 25 -14.34 -15.19 -8.42
N SER A 26 -13.07 -15.35 -8.82
CA SER A 26 -12.29 -16.56 -8.51
C SER A 26 -12.06 -16.72 -7.00
N ALA A 27 -11.76 -15.61 -6.31
CA ALA A 27 -11.64 -15.57 -4.86
C ALA A 27 -12.98 -15.94 -4.16
N GLU A 28 -14.11 -15.50 -4.70
CA GLU A 28 -15.43 -15.84 -4.15
C GLU A 28 -15.75 -17.34 -4.30
N VAL A 29 -15.40 -17.94 -5.45
CA VAL A 29 -15.52 -19.39 -5.67
C VAL A 29 -14.63 -20.16 -4.70
N MET A 30 -13.38 -19.71 -4.52
CA MET A 30 -12.47 -20.32 -3.55
C MET A 30 -13.05 -20.26 -2.13
N LYS A 31 -13.52 -19.08 -1.68
CA LYS A 31 -14.11 -18.91 -0.35
C LYS A 31 -15.28 -19.87 -0.13
N LYS A 32 -16.18 -20.00 -1.12
CA LYS A 32 -17.31 -20.95 -1.05
C LYS A 32 -16.83 -22.40 -0.98
N ALA A 33 -15.79 -22.76 -1.73
CA ALA A 33 -15.23 -24.10 -1.72
C ALA A 33 -14.57 -24.44 -0.38
N VAL A 34 -13.77 -23.52 0.18
CA VAL A 34 -13.13 -23.66 1.49
C VAL A 34 -14.18 -23.75 2.60
N ALA A 35 -15.16 -22.84 2.63
CA ALA A 35 -16.25 -22.87 3.61
C ALA A 35 -17.04 -24.19 3.58
N ARG A 36 -17.19 -24.79 2.39
CA ARG A 36 -17.80 -26.12 2.28
C ARG A 36 -16.88 -27.22 2.80
N MET A 37 -15.57 -27.16 2.52
CA MET A 37 -14.59 -28.14 3.03
C MET A 37 -14.43 -28.06 4.55
N GLU A 38 -14.50 -26.88 5.15
CA GLU A 38 -14.48 -26.69 6.61
C GLU A 38 -15.57 -27.49 7.33
N THR A 39 -16.70 -27.79 6.67
CA THR A 39 -17.75 -28.65 7.25
C THR A 39 -17.38 -30.13 7.33
N TYR A 40 -16.33 -30.55 6.61
CA TYR A 40 -15.85 -31.94 6.52
C TYR A 40 -14.44 -32.13 7.08
N LEU A 41 -13.70 -31.04 7.28
CA LEU A 41 -12.42 -31.05 7.96
C LEU A 41 -12.69 -31.02 9.47
N GLU A 42 -12.18 -32.00 10.20
CA GLU A 42 -12.00 -31.82 11.63
C GLU A 42 -11.16 -30.55 11.82
N LYS A 43 -11.55 -29.68 12.76
CA LYS A 43 -10.73 -28.53 13.13
C LYS A 43 -9.44 -29.04 13.74
N VAL A 44 -8.44 -29.29 12.90
CA VAL A 44 -7.06 -29.38 13.33
C VAL A 44 -6.66 -27.94 13.59
N GLU A 45 -6.77 -27.52 14.85
CA GLU A 45 -6.12 -26.29 15.30
C GLU A 45 -4.63 -26.38 14.92
N GLY A 46 -4.12 -25.37 14.22
CA GLY A 46 -2.68 -25.10 14.24
C GLY A 46 -1.83 -25.36 12.99
N GLN A 47 -2.35 -25.25 11.77
CA GLN A 47 -1.45 -25.01 10.62
C GLN A 47 -1.85 -23.76 9.84
N SER A 48 -1.65 -22.62 10.48
CA SER A 48 -1.45 -21.37 9.75
C SER A 48 -0.01 -21.33 9.23
N LYS A 49 0.20 -20.80 8.03
CA LYS A 49 1.55 -20.53 7.54
C LYS A 49 2.23 -19.43 8.34
N GLY A 50 1.45 -18.51 8.91
CA GLY A 50 1.90 -17.38 9.72
C GLY A 50 0.73 -16.43 10.03
N THR A 51 0.92 -15.54 10.99
CA THR A 51 -0.07 -14.60 11.51
C THR A 51 0.23 -13.18 11.04
N VAL A 52 -0.77 -12.50 10.45
CA VAL A 52 -0.63 -11.14 9.94
C VAL A 52 -1.69 -10.24 10.57
N VAL A 53 -1.28 -9.09 11.11
CA VAL A 53 -2.20 -8.02 11.54
C VAL A 53 -2.33 -7.00 10.44
N LEU A 54 -3.55 -6.70 9.99
CA LEU A 54 -3.83 -5.68 8.99
C LEU A 54 -4.65 -4.53 9.58
N ALA A 55 -4.29 -3.30 9.24
CA ALA A 55 -5.04 -2.13 9.67
C ALA A 55 -4.98 -0.99 8.63
N THR A 56 -6.12 -0.31 8.46
CA THR A 56 -6.13 1.01 7.85
C THR A 56 -5.85 2.03 8.94
N VAL A 57 -4.81 2.84 8.74
CA VAL A 57 -4.25 3.72 9.77
C VAL A 57 -5.25 4.77 10.27
N PHE A 58 -4.98 5.34 11.45
CA PHE A 58 -5.81 6.36 12.06
C PHE A 58 -6.09 7.55 11.13
N GLY A 59 -7.35 7.99 11.12
CA GLY A 59 -7.82 9.08 10.25
C GLY A 59 -8.11 8.66 8.80
N ASP A 60 -7.87 7.41 8.42
CA ASP A 60 -8.17 6.89 7.09
C ASP A 60 -9.34 5.90 7.13
N VAL A 61 -10.27 6.02 6.18
CA VAL A 61 -11.49 5.22 6.09
C VAL A 61 -11.49 4.25 4.92
N HIS A 62 -10.49 4.34 4.05
CA HIS A 62 -10.46 3.59 2.81
C HIS A 62 -9.87 2.20 3.08
N ASP A 63 -10.70 1.17 2.90
CA ASP A 63 -10.41 -0.21 3.29
C ASP A 63 -10.53 -1.21 2.13
N ILE A 64 -10.92 -0.78 0.91
CA ILE A 64 -11.08 -1.66 -0.25
C ILE A 64 -9.79 -2.42 -0.57
N GLY A 65 -8.66 -1.71 -0.67
CA GLY A 65 -7.36 -2.34 -0.96
C GLY A 65 -6.91 -3.28 0.15
N LYS A 66 -7.12 -2.90 1.42
CA LYS A 66 -6.82 -3.75 2.59
C LYS A 66 -7.64 -5.04 2.58
N ASN A 67 -8.95 -4.95 2.30
CA ASN A 67 -9.84 -6.12 2.26
C ASN A 67 -9.45 -7.09 1.14
N LEU A 68 -8.94 -6.57 0.02
CA LEU A 68 -8.36 -7.41 -1.04
C LEU A 68 -7.11 -8.15 -0.52
N VAL A 69 -6.19 -7.45 0.14
CA VAL A 69 -4.99 -8.07 0.74
C VAL A 69 -5.37 -9.13 1.77
N HIS A 70 -6.32 -8.81 2.67
CA HIS A 70 -6.88 -9.74 3.65
C HIS A 70 -7.38 -11.03 2.98
N THR A 71 -8.25 -10.88 1.98
CA THR A 71 -8.80 -12.02 1.25
C THR A 71 -7.71 -12.85 0.57
N ILE A 72 -6.69 -12.20 -0.02
CA ILE A 72 -5.59 -12.92 -0.68
C ILE A 72 -4.72 -13.66 0.33
N LEU A 73 -4.37 -13.07 1.48
CA LEU A 73 -3.56 -13.72 2.50
C LEU A 73 -4.28 -14.92 3.14
N GLU A 74 -5.55 -14.76 3.53
CA GLU A 74 -6.36 -15.88 4.05
C GLU A 74 -6.45 -17.02 3.04
N ASN A 75 -6.71 -16.67 1.77
CA ASN A 75 -6.76 -17.65 0.68
C ASN A 75 -5.43 -18.38 0.46
N ASN A 76 -4.30 -17.81 0.89
CA ASN A 76 -2.99 -18.44 0.79
C ASN A 76 -2.55 -19.19 2.07
N GLY A 77 -3.43 -19.29 3.08
CA GLY A 77 -3.23 -20.07 4.29
C GLY A 77 -2.60 -19.31 5.46
N TYR A 78 -2.68 -17.98 5.45
CA TYR A 78 -2.27 -17.13 6.57
C TYR A 78 -3.46 -16.84 7.50
N THR A 79 -3.17 -16.69 8.79
CA THR A 79 -4.14 -16.17 9.76
C THR A 79 -4.09 -14.65 9.69
N VAL A 80 -5.20 -14.00 9.38
CA VAL A 80 -5.25 -12.54 9.25
C VAL A 80 -6.16 -11.93 10.31
N HIS A 81 -5.60 -11.04 11.14
CA HIS A 81 -6.33 -10.22 12.08
C HIS A 81 -6.52 -8.82 11.49
N ASP A 82 -7.68 -8.59 10.88
CA ASP A 82 -8.05 -7.29 10.33
C ASP A 82 -8.72 -6.42 11.40
N LEU A 83 -8.04 -5.33 11.77
CA LEU A 83 -8.51 -4.35 12.76
C LEU A 83 -9.48 -3.32 12.17
N GLY A 84 -9.71 -3.36 10.85
CA GLY A 84 -10.59 -2.43 10.16
C GLY A 84 -9.92 -1.10 9.85
N LYS A 85 -10.61 0.00 10.12
CA LYS A 85 -10.23 1.35 9.67
C LYS A 85 -10.23 2.37 10.80
N GLN A 86 -9.49 3.45 10.57
CA GLN A 86 -9.19 4.47 11.58
C GLN A 86 -8.54 3.88 12.84
N VAL A 87 -7.63 2.92 12.68
CA VAL A 87 -7.04 2.20 13.81
C VAL A 87 -5.83 2.97 14.36
N PRO A 88 -5.81 3.33 15.66
CA PRO A 88 -4.65 3.91 16.31
C PRO A 88 -3.44 2.97 16.30
N VAL A 89 -2.22 3.53 16.22
CA VAL A 89 -0.96 2.77 16.22
C VAL A 89 -0.86 1.85 17.44
N ASN A 90 -1.25 2.34 18.63
CA ASN A 90 -1.19 1.56 19.86
C ASN A 90 -2.06 0.29 19.79
N ASP A 91 -3.24 0.37 19.18
CA ASP A 91 -4.14 -0.77 19.07
C ASP A 91 -3.60 -1.80 18.06
N ILE A 92 -2.93 -1.33 16.99
CA ILE A 92 -2.26 -2.19 16.02
C ILE A 92 -1.13 -2.98 16.70
N ILE A 93 -0.28 -2.29 17.47
CA ILE A 93 0.85 -2.90 18.17
C ILE A 93 0.33 -3.86 19.26
N ALA A 94 -0.63 -3.42 20.07
CA ALA A 94 -1.21 -4.26 21.11
C ALA A 94 -1.84 -5.52 20.53
N LYS A 95 -2.51 -5.43 19.38
CA LYS A 95 -3.05 -6.61 18.71
C LYS A 95 -1.95 -7.52 18.18
N ALA A 96 -0.89 -6.96 17.60
CA ALA A 96 0.25 -7.72 17.10
C ALA A 96 0.95 -8.51 18.22
N GLU A 97 1.08 -7.92 19.40
CA GLU A 97 1.58 -8.63 20.59
C GLU A 97 0.59 -9.69 21.10
N GLU A 98 -0.71 -9.37 21.16
CA GLU A 98 -1.75 -10.30 21.64
C GLU A 98 -1.81 -11.61 20.83
N VAL A 99 -1.56 -11.53 19.52
CA VAL A 99 -1.71 -12.66 18.59
C VAL A 99 -0.36 -13.23 18.12
N ASP A 100 0.75 -12.77 18.70
CA ASP A 100 2.11 -13.12 18.26
C ASP A 100 2.28 -12.99 16.73
N ALA A 101 1.96 -11.81 16.20
CA ALA A 101 1.94 -11.59 14.75
C ALA A 101 3.34 -11.73 14.13
N ASP A 102 3.44 -12.39 12.99
CA ASP A 102 4.68 -12.47 12.22
C ASP A 102 4.95 -11.19 11.43
N VAL A 103 3.88 -10.51 10.98
CA VAL A 103 3.95 -9.30 10.12
C VAL A 103 2.82 -8.32 10.44
N ILE A 104 3.13 -7.02 10.43
CA ILE A 104 2.14 -5.94 10.49
C ILE A 104 1.97 -5.31 9.11
N GLY A 105 0.74 -5.22 8.61
CA GLY A 105 0.40 -4.54 7.36
C GLY A 105 -0.42 -3.27 7.59
N LEU A 106 0.08 -2.16 7.08
CA LEU A 106 -0.52 -0.83 7.20
C LEU A 106 -1.03 -0.34 5.83
N SER A 107 -2.27 0.16 5.82
CA SER A 107 -2.90 0.75 4.64
C SER A 107 -3.24 2.23 4.84
N ALA A 108 -2.93 3.07 3.85
CA ALA A 108 -3.39 4.46 3.78
C ALA A 108 -3.66 4.90 2.34
N LEU A 109 -4.73 5.68 2.13
CA LEU A 109 -5.08 6.28 0.85
C LEU A 109 -4.72 7.78 0.81
N LEU A 110 -4.68 8.48 1.95
CA LEU A 110 -4.38 9.91 1.99
C LEU A 110 -2.92 10.17 2.38
N VAL A 111 -2.34 11.24 1.81
CA VAL A 111 -0.97 11.69 2.16
C VAL A 111 -0.89 12.20 3.60
N SER A 112 -1.98 12.74 4.15
CA SER A 112 -2.05 13.19 5.54
C SER A 112 -2.01 12.01 6.52
N THR A 113 -2.67 10.91 6.19
CA THR A 113 -2.79 9.72 7.05
C THR A 113 -1.57 8.79 6.91
N SER A 114 -0.87 8.80 5.77
CA SER A 114 0.33 7.98 5.56
C SER A 114 1.42 8.24 6.61
N LYS A 115 1.48 9.44 7.21
CA LYS A 115 2.40 9.79 8.31
C LYS A 115 2.25 8.90 9.55
N GLN A 116 1.12 8.19 9.71
CA GLN A 116 0.95 7.20 10.77
C GLN A 116 1.86 5.98 10.59
N MET A 117 2.30 5.68 9.36
CA MET A 117 3.20 4.55 9.07
C MET A 117 4.59 4.70 9.71
N PRO A 118 5.36 5.79 9.47
CA PRO A 118 6.63 5.99 10.17
C PRO A 118 6.46 6.13 11.68
N ALA A 119 5.34 6.72 12.16
CA ALA A 119 5.06 6.78 13.60
C ALA A 119 4.90 5.37 14.21
N CYS A 120 4.26 4.44 13.51
CA CYS A 120 4.16 3.04 13.91
C CYS A 120 5.55 2.36 13.97
N VAL A 121 6.38 2.57 12.95
CA VAL A 121 7.75 2.02 12.92
C VAL A 121 8.61 2.57 14.07
N GLN A 122 8.53 3.87 14.35
CA GLN A 122 9.23 4.50 15.47
C GLN A 122 8.75 3.94 16.82
N GLU A 123 7.45 3.77 17.00
CA GLU A 123 6.88 3.22 18.24
C GLU A 123 7.31 1.75 18.46
N LEU A 124 7.30 0.94 17.41
CA LEU A 124 7.80 -0.44 17.45
C LEU A 124 9.28 -0.49 17.87
N HIS A 125 10.10 0.37 17.26
CA HIS A 125 11.52 0.49 17.60
C HIS A 125 11.74 0.92 19.07
N GLN A 126 11.02 1.94 19.53
CA GLN A 126 11.12 2.43 20.92
C GLN A 126 10.74 1.37 21.95
N ARG A 127 9.77 0.50 21.61
CA ARG A 127 9.36 -0.63 22.45
C ARG A 127 10.26 -1.86 22.30
N GLY A 128 11.24 -1.85 21.41
CA GLY A 128 12.10 -2.99 21.12
C GLY A 128 11.36 -4.17 20.47
N LEU A 129 10.22 -3.91 19.83
CA LEU A 129 9.40 -4.92 19.18
C LEU A 129 9.94 -5.23 17.78
N ALA A 130 9.98 -6.52 17.44
CA ALA A 130 10.69 -7.01 16.26
C ALA A 130 9.77 -7.39 15.08
N PHE A 131 8.64 -6.69 14.92
CA PHE A 131 7.65 -6.98 13.89
C PHE A 131 8.00 -6.31 12.56
N PRO A 132 8.25 -7.05 11.46
CA PRO A 132 8.36 -6.51 10.12
C PRO A 132 7.10 -5.73 9.72
N VAL A 133 7.28 -4.60 9.02
CA VAL A 133 6.15 -3.74 8.62
C VAL A 133 6.01 -3.70 7.10
N MET A 134 4.81 -3.98 6.60
CA MET A 134 4.42 -3.79 5.20
C MET A 134 3.54 -2.55 5.07
N CYS A 135 3.86 -1.69 4.12
CA CYS A 135 3.14 -0.44 3.85
C CYS A 135 2.57 -0.46 2.43
N GLY A 136 1.27 -0.18 2.31
CA GLY A 136 0.58 -0.11 1.02
C GLY A 136 -0.56 0.90 0.98
N GLY A 137 -1.21 1.01 -0.18
CA GLY A 137 -2.30 1.94 -0.43
C GLY A 137 -1.93 3.04 -1.43
N ALA A 138 -2.94 3.70 -1.99
CA ALA A 138 -2.79 4.50 -3.22
C ALA A 138 -1.89 5.74 -3.06
N ALA A 139 -1.79 6.31 -1.85
CA ALA A 139 -0.88 7.44 -1.59
C ALA A 139 0.56 7.01 -1.29
N ILE A 140 0.82 5.71 -1.14
CA ILE A 140 2.11 5.19 -0.74
C ILE A 140 2.96 4.92 -1.98
N ASN A 141 4.26 5.23 -1.86
CA ASN A 141 5.23 4.97 -2.92
C ASN A 141 6.55 4.44 -2.34
N PRO A 142 7.42 3.85 -3.18
CA PRO A 142 8.68 3.27 -2.72
C PRO A 142 9.63 4.25 -2.03
N SER A 143 9.57 5.55 -2.37
CA SER A 143 10.42 6.58 -1.77
C SER A 143 9.98 6.88 -0.35
N PHE A 144 8.66 7.05 -0.15
CA PHE A 144 8.07 7.28 1.17
C PHE A 144 8.40 6.14 2.14
N VAL A 145 8.21 4.89 1.72
CA VAL A 145 8.48 3.73 2.59
C VAL A 145 9.97 3.57 2.90
N ARG A 146 10.86 3.96 1.97
CA ARG A 146 12.31 4.00 2.23
C ARG A 146 12.64 4.99 3.34
N SER A 147 12.06 6.18 3.30
CA SER A 147 12.23 7.17 4.36
C SER A 147 11.63 6.70 5.68
N ALA A 148 10.46 6.04 5.65
CA ALA A 148 9.82 5.49 6.84
C ALA A 148 10.56 4.30 7.47
N ALA A 149 11.57 3.74 6.80
CA ALA A 149 12.40 2.66 7.34
C ALA A 149 13.48 3.15 8.31
N PHE A 150 13.76 4.46 8.32
CA PHE A 150 14.68 5.07 9.26
C PHE A 150 13.95 5.46 10.54
N VAL A 151 14.55 5.16 11.69
CA VAL A 151 13.96 5.43 13.02
C VAL A 151 14.44 6.75 13.60
N ASP A 152 15.46 7.36 12.99
CA ASP A 152 16.09 8.61 13.35
C ASP A 152 15.94 9.67 12.24
N ASP A 153 16.00 10.94 12.63
CA ASP A 153 15.90 12.06 11.68
C ASP A 153 17.14 12.19 10.79
N GLU A 154 18.29 11.68 11.25
CA GLU A 154 19.58 11.71 10.54
C GLU A 154 19.67 10.63 9.44
N GLN A 155 18.74 9.66 9.42
CA GLN A 155 18.72 8.52 8.49
C GLN A 155 19.96 7.63 8.58
N ASP A 156 20.49 7.45 9.78
CA ASP A 156 21.62 6.57 10.04
C ASP A 156 21.17 5.19 10.55
N GLU A 157 20.02 5.13 11.25
CA GLU A 157 19.52 3.90 11.85
C GLU A 157 18.28 3.37 11.12
N LEU A 158 18.38 2.12 10.65
CA LEU A 158 17.25 1.40 10.06
C LEU A 158 16.51 0.59 11.11
N TYR A 159 15.19 0.59 11.02
CA TYR A 159 14.35 -0.33 11.78
C TYR A 159 14.74 -1.78 11.48
N ALA A 160 15.31 -2.47 12.47
CA ALA A 160 15.99 -3.75 12.29
C ALA A 160 15.12 -4.88 11.67
N PRO A 161 13.82 -5.01 12.01
CA PRO A 161 12.94 -5.98 11.36
C PRO A 161 12.58 -5.65 9.91
N GLY A 162 12.83 -4.41 9.47
CA GLY A 162 12.64 -3.93 8.11
C GLY A 162 11.24 -3.36 7.81
N VAL A 163 11.19 -2.57 6.73
CA VAL A 163 9.95 -1.98 6.20
C VAL A 163 9.87 -2.18 4.68
N TRP A 164 8.73 -2.72 4.22
CA TRP A 164 8.47 -3.07 2.82
C TRP A 164 7.36 -2.23 2.23
N TYR A 165 7.55 -1.84 0.97
CA TYR A 165 6.51 -1.26 0.16
C TYR A 165 5.87 -2.37 -0.66
N CYS A 166 4.55 -2.48 -0.59
CA CYS A 166 3.78 -3.42 -1.39
C CYS A 166 2.85 -2.62 -2.30
N LYS A 167 3.11 -2.66 -3.60
CA LYS A 167 2.32 -1.93 -4.60
C LYS A 167 0.89 -2.47 -4.71
N ASP A 168 0.76 -3.79 -4.62
CA ASP A 168 -0.51 -4.50 -4.69
C ASP A 168 -0.50 -5.72 -3.74
N ALA A 169 -1.62 -6.42 -3.73
CA ALA A 169 -1.83 -7.54 -2.82
C ALA A 169 -0.99 -8.78 -3.14
N PHE A 170 -0.50 -8.93 -4.38
CA PHE A 170 0.38 -10.03 -4.76
C PHE A 170 1.82 -9.77 -4.33
N GLU A 171 2.30 -8.54 -4.49
CA GLU A 171 3.58 -8.12 -3.86
C GLU A 171 3.50 -8.26 -2.33
N GLY A 172 2.36 -7.93 -1.72
CA GLY A 172 2.11 -8.15 -0.30
C GLY A 172 2.26 -9.62 0.10
N LEU A 173 1.60 -10.53 -0.62
CA LEU A 173 1.72 -11.97 -0.40
C LEU A 173 3.17 -12.46 -0.49
N ALA A 174 3.91 -12.07 -1.53
CA ALA A 174 5.31 -12.46 -1.72
C ALA A 174 6.21 -11.98 -0.59
N VAL A 175 5.96 -10.77 -0.07
CA VAL A 175 6.69 -10.22 1.08
C VAL A 175 6.39 -11.01 2.35
N VAL A 176 5.12 -11.35 2.62
CA VAL A 176 4.75 -12.19 3.78
C VAL A 176 5.41 -13.57 3.67
N GLU A 177 5.38 -14.21 2.50
CA GLU A 177 6.03 -15.51 2.27
C GLU A 177 7.52 -15.48 2.62
N ALA A 178 8.24 -14.44 2.19
CA ALA A 178 9.65 -14.29 2.49
C ALA A 178 9.94 -13.95 3.96
N LEU A 179 9.03 -13.24 4.63
CA LEU A 179 9.17 -12.81 6.02
C LEU A 179 8.85 -13.90 7.03
N VAL A 180 7.96 -14.82 6.68
CA VAL A 180 7.55 -15.93 7.54
C VAL A 180 8.43 -17.16 7.30
N GLY A 181 9.03 -17.29 6.12
CA GLY A 181 9.93 -18.40 5.79
C GLY A 181 11.35 -18.28 6.35
N ASP A 182 12.16 -19.31 6.09
CA ASP A 182 13.54 -19.44 6.57
C ASP A 182 14.50 -18.36 6.02
N GLU A 183 14.12 -17.72 4.90
CA GLU A 183 14.94 -16.72 4.22
C GLU A 183 14.79 -15.29 4.79
N ARG A 184 13.97 -15.10 5.84
CA ARG A 184 13.67 -13.79 6.46
C ARG A 184 14.92 -12.95 6.71
N ALA A 185 15.98 -13.54 7.28
CA ALA A 185 17.20 -12.82 7.61
C ALA A 185 17.94 -12.30 6.37
N ALA A 186 18.08 -13.15 5.35
CA ALA A 186 18.72 -12.79 4.09
C ALA A 186 17.91 -11.72 3.35
N PHE A 187 16.58 -11.90 3.31
CA PHE A 187 15.65 -10.96 2.67
C PHE A 187 15.68 -9.57 3.32
N THR A 188 15.74 -9.52 4.66
CA THR A 188 15.85 -8.27 5.43
C THR A 188 17.20 -7.59 5.22
N ALA A 189 18.30 -8.35 5.22
CA ALA A 189 19.64 -7.82 4.95
C ALA A 189 19.74 -7.22 3.54
N GLU A 190 19.22 -7.91 2.54
CA GLU A 190 19.18 -7.42 1.16
C GLU A 190 18.32 -6.15 1.03
N ARG A 191 17.19 -6.09 1.75
CA ARG A 191 16.35 -4.89 1.83
C ARG A 191 17.12 -3.70 2.42
N HIS A 192 17.83 -3.88 3.53
CA HIS A 192 18.62 -2.82 4.16
C HIS A 192 19.75 -2.31 3.26
N ALA A 193 20.48 -3.23 2.61
CA ALA A 193 21.53 -2.86 1.66
C ALA A 193 20.96 -1.98 0.52
N ARG A 194 19.82 -2.38 -0.07
CA ARG A 194 19.14 -1.59 -1.11
C ARG A 194 18.64 -0.23 -0.64
N ILE A 195 18.18 -0.12 0.61
CA ILE A 195 17.76 1.16 1.18
C ILE A 195 18.98 2.10 1.27
N ARG A 196 20.08 1.64 1.88
CA ARG A 196 21.31 2.43 2.05
C ARG A 196 21.90 2.88 0.71
N GLU A 197 22.04 1.96 -0.26
CA GLU A 197 22.55 2.27 -1.60
C GLU A 197 21.72 3.38 -2.28
N ARG A 198 20.38 3.24 -2.23
CA ARG A 198 19.47 4.21 -2.86
C ARG A 198 19.47 5.56 -2.13
N THR A 199 19.58 5.57 -0.80
CA THR A 199 19.68 6.80 -0.02
C THR A 199 20.98 7.54 -0.33
N ALA A 200 22.12 6.83 -0.34
CA ALA A 200 23.42 7.41 -0.70
C ALA A 200 23.42 8.00 -2.12
N ARG A 201 22.95 7.23 -3.11
CA ARG A 201 22.84 7.71 -4.50
C ARG A 201 21.95 8.95 -4.61
N ARG A 202 20.86 9.02 -3.85
CA ARG A 202 19.98 10.20 -3.86
C ARG A 202 20.67 11.41 -3.25
N ALA A 203 21.40 11.24 -2.15
CA ALA A 203 22.17 12.32 -1.52
C ALA A 203 23.24 12.88 -2.48
N GLU A 204 23.94 12.03 -3.23
CA GLU A 204 24.89 12.45 -4.26
C GLU A 204 24.23 13.27 -5.38
N LEU A 205 23.09 12.80 -5.89
CA LEU A 205 22.32 13.51 -6.92
C LEU A 205 21.83 14.86 -6.42
N GLU A 206 21.33 14.94 -5.17
CA GLU A 206 20.87 16.19 -4.57
C GLU A 206 22.03 17.17 -4.33
N ALA A 207 23.21 16.69 -3.92
CA ALA A 207 24.40 17.51 -3.79
C ALA A 207 24.86 18.09 -5.15
N GLY A 208 24.88 17.25 -6.20
CA GLY A 208 25.20 17.69 -7.56
C GLY A 208 24.17 18.70 -8.12
N ALA A 209 22.88 18.49 -7.84
CA ALA A 209 21.83 19.43 -8.24
C ALA A 209 21.93 20.78 -7.50
N ARG A 210 22.28 20.78 -6.20
CA ARG A 210 22.52 22.02 -5.44
C ARG A 210 23.73 22.79 -5.97
N ALA A 211 24.81 22.11 -6.31
CA ALA A 211 26.01 22.73 -6.88
C ALA A 211 25.77 23.34 -8.28
N SER A 212 24.77 22.83 -9.01
CA SER A 212 24.41 23.28 -10.37
C SER A 212 23.16 24.13 -10.43
N ARG A 213 22.55 24.51 -9.29
CA ARG A 213 21.31 25.30 -9.29
C ARG A 213 21.58 26.68 -9.89
N PRO A 214 20.96 27.03 -11.03
CA PRO A 214 21.02 28.40 -11.52
C PRO A 214 20.35 29.32 -10.52
N ALA A 215 20.78 30.59 -10.49
CA ALA A 215 20.11 31.62 -9.71
C ALA A 215 18.60 31.60 -10.01
N PRO A 216 17.73 31.80 -8.99
CA PRO A 216 16.31 31.89 -9.23
C PRO A 216 16.05 32.95 -10.30
N ARG A 217 15.28 32.56 -11.33
CA ARG A 217 14.86 33.52 -12.35
C ARG A 217 14.05 34.62 -11.65
N PRO A 218 14.18 35.89 -12.07
CA PRO A 218 13.26 36.92 -11.63
C PRO A 218 11.82 36.43 -11.85
N GLY A 219 10.95 36.63 -10.86
CA GLY A 219 9.52 36.41 -11.05
C GLY A 219 8.98 37.31 -12.16
N PRO A 220 7.79 37.01 -12.71
CA PRO A 220 7.13 37.92 -13.63
C PRO A 220 6.96 39.30 -12.97
N ASP A 221 7.03 40.37 -13.77
CA ASP A 221 6.71 41.71 -13.28
C ASP A 221 5.27 41.69 -12.74
N PRO A 222 4.99 42.22 -11.54
CA PRO A 222 3.62 42.36 -11.05
C PRO A 222 2.68 43.02 -12.07
N ALA A 223 3.19 43.89 -12.95
CA ALA A 223 2.43 44.51 -14.03
C ALA A 223 1.98 43.52 -15.13
N ASP A 224 2.66 42.39 -15.29
CA ASP A 224 2.35 41.33 -16.27
C ASP A 224 1.40 40.26 -15.72
N VAL A 225 1.03 40.34 -14.44
CA VAL A 225 0.10 39.40 -13.80
C VAL A 225 -1.34 39.83 -14.16
N PRO A 226 -2.10 39.03 -14.92
CA PRO A 226 -3.45 39.41 -15.32
C PRO A 226 -4.37 39.50 -14.10
N GLU A 227 -5.20 40.55 -14.05
CA GLU A 227 -6.21 40.68 -13.02
C GLU A 227 -7.32 39.63 -13.22
N PRO A 228 -7.67 38.83 -12.20
CA PRO A 228 -8.75 37.87 -12.32
C PRO A 228 -10.08 38.60 -12.51
N SER A 229 -10.96 38.05 -13.35
CA SER A 229 -12.29 38.62 -13.62
C SER A 229 -13.22 38.65 -12.41
N PHE A 230 -12.85 37.95 -11.33
CA PHE A 230 -13.58 37.93 -10.06
C PHE A 230 -12.62 37.67 -8.91
N LEU A 231 -12.79 38.42 -7.82
CA LEU A 231 -12.11 38.22 -6.54
C LEU A 231 -13.16 37.92 -5.46
N GLY A 232 -12.86 36.96 -4.59
CA GLY A 232 -13.75 36.54 -3.51
C GLY A 232 -14.30 35.13 -3.70
N VAL A 233 -15.30 34.78 -2.90
CA VAL A 233 -15.93 33.45 -2.93
C VAL A 233 -17.16 33.49 -3.82
N LYS A 234 -17.22 32.60 -4.83
CA LYS A 234 -18.40 32.37 -5.66
C LYS A 234 -18.90 30.95 -5.46
N VAL A 235 -20.13 30.82 -4.95
CA VAL A 235 -20.81 29.53 -4.81
C VAL A 235 -21.58 29.25 -6.10
N LEU A 236 -21.42 28.05 -6.66
CA LEU A 236 -22.21 27.57 -7.79
C LEU A 236 -23.23 26.57 -7.26
N ASP A 237 -24.47 27.02 -7.03
CA ASP A 237 -25.52 26.18 -6.43
C ASP A 237 -25.98 25.04 -7.34
N ARG A 238 -25.79 25.20 -8.66
CA ARG A 238 -26.12 24.19 -9.67
C ARG A 238 -25.11 24.21 -10.79
N ILE A 239 -24.58 23.04 -11.10
CA ILE A 239 -23.73 22.82 -12.27
C ILE A 239 -24.52 21.92 -13.23
N PRO A 240 -24.91 22.41 -14.43
CA PRO A 240 -25.70 21.62 -15.37
C PRO A 240 -24.94 20.38 -15.85
N LEU A 241 -25.50 19.18 -15.65
CA LEU A 241 -24.86 17.93 -16.06
C LEU A 241 -24.56 17.88 -17.57
N ARG A 242 -25.39 18.54 -18.39
CA ARG A 242 -25.18 18.63 -19.85
C ARG A 242 -23.90 19.38 -20.21
N GLU A 243 -23.45 20.31 -19.37
CA GLU A 243 -22.20 21.07 -19.57
C GLU A 243 -20.99 20.30 -19.03
N LEU A 244 -21.19 19.47 -18.00
CA LEU A 244 -20.14 18.61 -17.45
C LEU A 244 -19.83 17.39 -18.33
N TYR A 245 -20.84 16.81 -18.98
CA TYR A 245 -20.70 15.56 -19.72
C TYR A 245 -19.58 15.59 -20.78
N PRO A 246 -19.40 16.65 -21.60
CA PRO A 246 -18.31 16.74 -22.56
C PRO A 246 -16.91 16.89 -21.93
N LEU A 247 -16.84 17.25 -20.64
CA LEU A 247 -15.61 17.49 -19.90
C LEU A 247 -15.13 16.26 -19.12
N ILE A 248 -15.86 15.15 -19.19
CA ILE A 248 -15.46 13.91 -18.53
C ILE A 248 -14.19 13.36 -19.20
N ASP A 249 -13.16 13.07 -18.40
CA ASP A 249 -11.98 12.35 -18.88
C ASP A 249 -12.33 10.87 -19.11
N LEU A 250 -12.76 10.58 -20.33
CA LEU A 250 -13.14 9.24 -20.74
C LEU A 250 -11.94 8.27 -20.70
N ASN A 251 -10.71 8.74 -20.87
CA ASN A 251 -9.54 7.87 -20.79
C ASN A 251 -9.34 7.36 -19.36
N THR A 252 -9.45 8.26 -18.37
CA THR A 252 -9.39 7.86 -16.95
C THR A 252 -10.56 6.95 -16.60
N LEU A 253 -11.77 7.25 -17.05
CA LEU A 253 -12.95 6.40 -16.84
C LEU A 253 -12.73 4.98 -17.38
N TYR A 254 -12.42 4.85 -18.67
CA TYR A 254 -12.33 3.55 -19.31
C TYR A 254 -11.08 2.76 -18.91
N ARG A 255 -9.93 3.41 -18.80
CA ARG A 255 -8.65 2.71 -18.54
C ARG A 255 -8.42 2.47 -17.06
N LEU A 256 -8.66 3.48 -16.23
CA LEU A 256 -8.33 3.41 -14.80
C LEU A 256 -9.46 2.77 -13.99
N HIS A 257 -10.70 3.21 -14.21
CA HIS A 257 -11.83 2.74 -13.43
C HIS A 257 -12.46 1.47 -13.99
N TRP A 258 -12.53 1.31 -15.31
CA TRP A 258 -13.15 0.13 -15.96
C TRP A 258 -12.16 -0.89 -16.52
N GLY A 259 -10.84 -0.60 -16.48
CA GLY A 259 -9.81 -1.57 -16.85
C GLY A 259 -9.76 -1.96 -18.34
N ALA A 260 -10.40 -1.18 -19.22
CA ALA A 260 -10.38 -1.43 -20.65
C ALA A 260 -9.00 -1.10 -21.24
N LYS A 261 -8.26 -2.12 -21.69
CA LYS A 261 -6.98 -1.95 -22.39
C LYS A 261 -7.25 -1.40 -23.80
N ASN A 262 -6.60 -0.31 -24.16
CA ASN A 262 -6.67 0.36 -25.48
C ASN A 262 -8.01 1.00 -25.86
N ALA A 263 -8.99 1.09 -24.96
CA ALA A 263 -10.19 1.88 -25.19
C ALA A 263 -9.82 3.38 -25.06
N LYS A 264 -9.66 4.03 -26.21
CA LYS A 264 -9.78 5.49 -26.28
C LYS A 264 -11.28 5.75 -26.23
N GLY A 265 -11.73 6.50 -25.23
CA GLY A 265 -13.13 6.92 -25.17
C GLY A 265 -13.45 7.89 -26.30
N GLU A 266 -13.55 7.37 -27.52
CA GLU A 266 -14.05 8.09 -28.67
C GLU A 266 -15.58 8.09 -28.56
N ALA A 267 -16.18 9.28 -28.68
CA ALA A 267 -17.61 9.52 -28.56
C ALA A 267 -18.38 9.00 -29.77
#